data_AF-A0AAV6AFU6-F1
#
_entry.id   AF-A0AAV6AFU6-F1
#
_cell.length_a   1.000
_cell.length_b   1.000
_cell.length_c   1.000
_cell.angle_alpha   90.00
_cell.angle_beta   90.00
_cell.angle_gamma   90.00
#
_symmetry.space_group_name_H-M   'P 1'
#
loop_
_entity.id
_entity.type
_entity.pdbx_description
1 polymer ?
#
loop_
_entity_poly.entity_id
_entity_poly.type
_entity_poly.pdbx_seq_one_letter_code
_entity_poly.pdbx_strand_id
1 'polypeptide(L)'
;MTDRRAASADLATGVVLFALSVAMIYGSWTMGRLEIRQIHPLTAPGLLPGLLGIALGLCSLALIGQAVRARSRAIGAAGDVAAGSVRNLSIAAVLCLGYALGLVGRAPFWLATALFVFAFIFLFEWLDRGSSRQRLGILAWAMGIGLATGVIISYAFSELFLVRLP
;
A
#
# COMPACT_ATOMS: atom_id res chain seq x y z
N MET A 1 21.46 15.36 18.18
CA MET A 1 21.30 13.93 18.54
C MET A 1 20.08 13.27 17.89
N THR A 2 19.03 14.04 17.59
CA THR A 2 17.79 13.61 16.91
C THR A 2 18.02 13.06 15.50
N ASP A 3 18.89 13.68 14.70
CA ASP A 3 19.07 13.30 13.28
C ASP A 3 19.65 11.90 13.07
N ARG A 4 20.58 11.45 13.94
CA ARG A 4 21.11 10.08 13.88
C ARG A 4 20.07 9.03 14.23
N ARG A 5 19.13 9.34 15.14
CA ARG A 5 18.06 8.41 15.52
C ARG A 5 17.04 8.30 14.39
N ALA A 6 16.66 9.41 13.76
CA ALA A 6 15.79 9.42 12.58
C ALA A 6 16.40 8.60 11.43
N ALA A 7 17.67 8.88 11.06
CA ALA A 7 18.35 8.13 10.00
C ALA A 7 18.59 6.64 10.33
N SER A 8 18.51 6.24 11.60
CA SER A 8 18.59 4.83 11.99
C SER A 8 17.21 4.16 11.96
N ALA A 9 16.15 4.89 12.28
CA ALA A 9 14.77 4.42 12.16
C ALA A 9 14.37 4.23 10.68
N ASP A 10 14.77 5.14 9.79
CA ASP A 10 14.51 5.03 8.35
C ASP A 10 15.26 3.85 7.75
N LEU A 11 16.51 3.63 8.17
CA LEU A 11 17.29 2.46 7.77
C LEU A 11 16.64 1.16 8.25
N ALA A 12 16.23 1.09 9.51
CA ALA A 12 15.55 -0.09 10.05
C ALA A 12 14.25 -0.38 9.30
N THR A 13 13.45 0.65 9.03
CA THR A 13 12.21 0.55 8.24
C THR A 13 12.51 0.02 6.84
N GLY A 14 13.50 0.59 6.15
CA GLY A 14 13.92 0.12 4.83
C GLY A 14 14.44 -1.32 4.84
N VAL A 15 15.15 -1.76 5.87
CA VAL A 15 15.61 -3.16 5.96
C VAL A 15 14.42 -4.11 6.15
N VAL A 16 13.47 -3.76 7.04
CA VAL A 16 12.27 -4.58 7.29
C VAL A 16 11.40 -4.68 6.03
N LEU A 17 11.16 -3.57 5.34
CA LEU A 17 10.40 -3.56 4.09
C LEU A 17 11.11 -4.34 2.97
N PHE A 18 12.44 -4.31 2.92
CA PHE A 18 13.20 -5.10 1.96
C PHE A 18 13.08 -6.59 2.24
N ALA A 19 13.17 -7.01 3.51
CA ALA A 19 12.94 -8.39 3.90
C ALA A 19 11.52 -8.86 3.55
N LEU A 20 10.51 -8.02 3.79
CA LEU A 20 9.13 -8.29 3.40
C LEU A 20 8.98 -8.44 1.87
N SER A 21 9.60 -7.55 1.09
CA SER A 21 9.66 -7.63 -0.37
C SER A 21 10.23 -8.96 -0.85
N VAL A 22 11.37 -9.40 -0.28
CA VAL A 22 11.99 -10.68 -0.61
C VAL A 22 11.04 -11.84 -0.28
N ALA A 23 10.37 -11.80 0.88
CA ALA A 23 9.38 -12.81 1.26
C ALA A 23 8.20 -12.87 0.29
N MET A 24 7.70 -11.73 -0.20
CA MET A 24 6.62 -11.67 -1.20
C MET A 24 7.05 -12.26 -2.55
N ILE A 25 8.25 -11.92 -3.01
CA ILE A 25 8.81 -12.46 -4.26
C ILE A 25 9.03 -13.96 -4.15
N TYR A 26 9.56 -14.43 -3.01
CA TYR A 26 9.74 -15.84 -2.75
C TYR A 26 8.39 -16.58 -2.72
N GLY A 27 7.41 -16.06 -1.98
CA GLY A 27 6.06 -16.62 -1.94
C GLY A 27 5.42 -16.70 -3.32
N SER A 28 5.53 -15.63 -4.11
CA SER A 28 5.12 -15.60 -5.53
C SER A 28 5.79 -16.68 -6.37
N TRP A 29 7.11 -16.89 -6.19
CA TRP A 29 7.87 -17.89 -6.94
C TRP A 29 7.47 -19.33 -6.60
N THR A 30 7.14 -19.58 -5.32
CA THR A 30 6.71 -20.91 -4.85
C THR A 30 5.30 -21.29 -5.29
N MET A 31 4.49 -20.32 -5.74
CA MET A 31 3.15 -20.60 -6.23
C MET A 31 3.21 -21.25 -7.62
N GLY A 32 2.44 -22.34 -7.78
CA GLY A 32 2.39 -23.09 -9.03
C GLY A 32 1.88 -22.22 -10.19
N ARG A 33 2.56 -22.30 -11.34
CA ARG A 33 2.09 -21.71 -12.59
C ARG A 33 1.08 -22.66 -13.24
N LEU A 34 -0.08 -22.13 -13.62
CA LEU A 34 -1.15 -22.90 -14.27
C LEU A 34 -0.87 -23.19 -15.76
N GLU A 35 0.39 -23.07 -16.20
CA GLU A 35 0.85 -23.27 -17.60
C GLU A 35 0.54 -24.69 -18.10
N ILE A 36 0.57 -25.69 -17.21
CA ILE A 36 0.21 -27.08 -17.51
C ILE A 36 -1.28 -27.22 -17.90
N ARG A 37 -2.13 -26.26 -17.52
CA ARG A 37 -3.58 -26.24 -17.84
C ARG A 37 -3.95 -25.38 -19.04
N GLN A 38 -2.99 -24.82 -19.79
CA GLN A 38 -3.25 -23.93 -20.94
C GLN A 38 -4.13 -22.71 -20.59
N ILE A 39 -4.07 -22.22 -19.35
CA ILE A 39 -4.83 -21.05 -18.89
C ILE A 39 -3.98 -19.79 -19.09
N HIS A 40 -4.64 -18.65 -19.34
CA HIS A 40 -4.01 -17.35 -19.58
C HIS A 40 -2.95 -16.99 -18.51
N PRO A 41 -1.71 -16.60 -18.88
CA PRO A 41 -0.59 -16.40 -17.94
C PRO A 41 -0.87 -15.37 -16.83
N LEU A 42 -1.72 -14.37 -17.12
CA LEU A 42 -2.12 -13.35 -16.14
C LEU A 42 -2.92 -13.91 -14.95
N THR A 43 -3.42 -15.13 -15.03
CA THR A 43 -4.17 -15.79 -13.94
C THR A 43 -3.27 -16.46 -12.90
N ALA A 44 -1.95 -16.43 -13.08
CA ALA A 44 -1.03 -17.06 -12.14
C ALA A 44 -1.15 -16.40 -10.76
N PRO A 45 -1.46 -17.16 -9.69
CA PRO A 45 -1.74 -16.59 -8.36
C PRO A 45 -0.54 -15.83 -7.77
N GLY A 46 0.68 -16.19 -8.18
CA GLY A 46 1.91 -15.51 -7.77
C GLY A 46 2.17 -14.18 -8.47
N LEU A 47 1.51 -13.85 -9.59
CA LEU A 47 1.90 -12.71 -10.42
C LEU A 47 1.75 -11.37 -9.70
N LEU A 48 0.57 -11.14 -9.10
CA LEU A 48 0.28 -9.92 -8.37
C LEU A 48 1.16 -9.73 -7.12
N PRO A 49 1.30 -10.70 -6.21
CA PRO A 49 2.21 -10.56 -5.07
C PRO A 49 3.67 -10.40 -5.50
N GLY A 50 4.09 -11.02 -6.60
CA GLY A 50 5.45 -10.85 -7.15
C GLY A 50 5.70 -9.43 -7.64
N LEU A 51 4.77 -8.85 -8.41
CA LEU A 51 4.88 -7.47 -8.90
C LEU A 51 4.92 -6.45 -7.75
N LEU A 52 4.03 -6.61 -6.76
CA LEU A 52 4.01 -5.77 -5.57
C LEU A 52 5.29 -5.92 -4.74
N GLY A 53 5.82 -7.13 -4.62
CA GLY A 53 7.11 -7.40 -4.00
C GLY A 53 8.25 -6.66 -4.69
N ILE A 54 8.35 -6.72 -6.02
CA ILE A 54 9.37 -6.00 -6.79
C ILE A 54 9.26 -4.49 -6.57
N ALA A 55 8.06 -3.92 -6.69
CA ALA A 55 7.85 -2.49 -6.47
C ALA A 55 8.25 -2.07 -5.05
N LEU A 56 7.85 -2.85 -4.04
CA LEU A 56 8.24 -2.63 -2.64
C LEU A 56 9.76 -2.70 -2.48
N GLY A 57 10.42 -3.68 -3.09
CA GLY A 57 11.87 -3.83 -3.08
C GLY A 57 12.59 -2.61 -3.65
N LEU A 58 12.14 -2.09 -4.78
CA LEU A 58 12.69 -0.87 -5.39
C LEU A 58 12.54 0.35 -4.47
N CYS A 59 11.34 0.55 -3.91
CA CYS A 59 11.10 1.62 -2.94
C CYS A 59 11.99 1.47 -1.69
N SER A 60 12.14 0.24 -1.21
CA SER A 60 12.92 -0.08 -0.02
C SER A 60 14.41 0.16 -0.22
N LEU A 61 14.94 -0.20 -1.38
CA LEU A 61 16.33 0.11 -1.78
C LEU A 61 16.54 1.62 -1.89
N ALA A 62 15.58 2.35 -2.45
CA ALA A 62 15.64 3.81 -2.51
C ALA A 62 15.66 4.44 -1.10
N LEU A 63 14.86 3.93 -0.15
CA LEU A 63 14.87 4.39 1.24
C LEU A 63 16.19 4.10 1.94
N ILE A 64 16.73 2.89 1.81
CA ILE A 64 18.03 2.51 2.37
C ILE A 64 19.14 3.40 1.78
N GLY A 65 19.14 3.57 0.45
CA GLY A 65 20.10 4.41 -0.25
C GLY A 65 20.06 5.86 0.23
N GLN A 66 18.87 6.40 0.46
CA GLN A 66 18.69 7.73 1.04
C GLN A 66 19.18 7.80 2.49
N ALA A 67 18.83 6.83 3.35
CA ALA A 67 19.26 6.80 4.75
C ALA A 67 20.79 6.70 4.91
N VAL A 68 21.46 5.93 4.04
CA VAL A 68 22.92 5.83 4.00
C VAL A 68 23.56 7.13 3.50
N ARG A 69 22.99 7.77 2.47
CA ARG A 69 23.47 9.07 1.95
C ARG A 69 23.24 10.23 2.92
N ALA A 70 22.14 10.22 3.66
CA ALA A 70 21.85 11.20 4.69
C ALA A 70 22.81 11.10 5.89
N ARG A 71 23.36 9.91 6.14
CA ARG A 71 24.40 9.69 7.15
C ARG A 71 25.76 10.28 6.77
N SER A 72 26.03 10.43 5.47
CA SER A 72 27.26 11.03 4.94
C SER A 72 27.13 12.51 4.55
N ARG A 73 25.90 13.00 4.31
CA ARG A 73 25.59 14.41 4.07
C ARG A 73 24.62 14.91 5.15
N ALA A 74 25.16 15.39 6.26
CA ALA A 74 24.40 16.39 7.01
C ALA A 74 24.26 17.61 6.08
N ILE A 75 23.02 18.04 5.84
CA ILE A 75 22.55 19.17 4.99
C ILE A 75 22.02 18.75 3.61
N GLY A 76 20.71 18.96 3.44
CA GLY A 76 20.12 19.37 2.15
C GLY A 76 18.99 18.49 1.63
N ALA A 77 17.75 19.01 1.74
CA ALA A 77 16.50 18.49 1.18
C ALA A 77 15.91 17.24 1.87
N ALA A 78 15.35 17.45 3.07
CA ALA A 78 14.26 16.62 3.55
C ALA A 78 13.04 16.89 2.65
N GLY A 79 12.74 15.97 1.74
CA GLY A 79 11.38 15.85 1.25
C GLY A 79 10.51 15.45 2.44
N ASP A 80 9.42 16.18 2.65
CA ASP A 80 8.40 15.96 3.70
C ASP A 80 7.71 14.58 3.55
N VAL A 81 8.42 13.49 3.84
CA VAL A 81 7.86 12.13 3.87
C VAL A 81 8.10 11.44 5.22
N ALA A 82 8.78 12.08 6.18
CA ALA A 82 9.19 11.43 7.42
C ALA A 82 8.86 12.24 8.68
N ALA A 83 7.56 12.36 8.95
CA ALA A 83 7.06 12.47 10.32
C ALA A 83 5.67 11.81 10.44
N GLY A 84 5.50 10.62 9.85
CA GLY A 84 4.35 9.79 10.16
C GLY A 84 4.43 9.38 11.62
N SER A 85 3.64 10.03 12.48
CA SER A 85 3.49 9.63 13.89
C SER A 85 3.19 8.13 13.96
N VAL A 86 3.75 7.40 14.93
CA VAL A 86 3.42 5.98 15.19
C VAL A 86 1.90 5.75 15.22
N ARG A 87 1.15 6.76 15.67
CA ARG A 87 -0.32 6.81 15.59
C ARG A 87 -0.85 6.62 14.17
N ASN A 88 -0.36 7.40 13.21
CA ASN A 88 -0.77 7.35 11.81
C ASN A 88 -0.44 5.98 11.19
N LEU A 89 0.74 5.44 11.50
CA LEU A 89 1.13 4.09 11.08
C LEU A 89 0.19 3.03 11.66
N SER A 90 -0.16 3.13 12.95
CA SER A 90 -1.09 2.19 13.59
C SER A 90 -2.51 2.26 13.02
N ILE A 91 -3.01 3.47 12.70
CA ILE A 91 -4.31 3.65 12.06
C ILE A 91 -4.30 3.02 10.67
N ALA A 92 -3.27 3.29 9.85
CA ALA A 92 -3.13 2.66 8.54
C ALA A 92 -3.10 1.13 8.65
N ALA A 93 -2.32 0.58 9.59
CA ALA A 93 -2.23 -0.86 9.80
C ALA A 93 -3.58 -1.48 10.17
N VAL A 94 -4.31 -0.86 11.10
CA VAL A 94 -5.65 -1.32 11.50
C VAL A 94 -6.64 -1.26 10.34
N LEU A 95 -6.63 -0.18 9.54
CA LEU A 95 -7.49 -0.09 8.35
C LEU A 95 -7.15 -1.18 7.32
N CYS A 96 -5.87 -1.38 7.03
CA CYS A 96 -5.41 -2.41 6.09
C CYS A 96 -5.79 -3.82 6.55
N LEU A 97 -5.58 -4.13 7.84
CA LEU A 97 -5.94 -5.42 8.41
C LEU A 97 -7.46 -5.62 8.46
N GLY A 98 -8.22 -4.58 8.84
CA GLY A 98 -9.68 -4.62 8.86
C GLY A 98 -10.28 -4.87 7.48
N TYR A 99 -9.71 -4.23 6.45
CA TYR A 99 -10.07 -4.50 5.06
C TYR A 99 -9.73 -5.94 4.66
N ALA A 100 -8.46 -6.35 4.80
CA ALA A 100 -7.97 -7.63 4.31
C ALA A 100 -8.55 -8.84 5.04
N LEU A 101 -8.71 -8.77 6.37
CA LEU A 101 -9.17 -9.89 7.20
C LEU A 101 -10.67 -9.87 7.46
N GLY A 102 -11.28 -8.68 7.50
CA GLY A 102 -12.69 -8.51 7.85
C GLY A 102 -13.60 -8.40 6.64
N LEU A 103 -13.26 -7.53 5.69
CA LEU A 103 -14.16 -7.12 4.61
C LEU A 103 -14.06 -8.02 3.38
N VAL A 104 -12.84 -8.38 2.99
CA VAL A 104 -12.57 -9.26 1.84
C VAL A 104 -13.22 -10.63 2.08
N GLY A 105 -14.11 -11.04 1.17
CA GLY A 105 -14.84 -12.31 1.24
C GLY A 105 -16.16 -12.29 2.02
N ARG A 106 -16.50 -11.18 2.70
CA ARG A 106 -17.80 -11.01 3.40
C ARG A 106 -18.74 -10.02 2.70
N ALA A 107 -18.18 -9.05 1.98
CA ALA A 107 -18.92 -8.04 1.23
C ALA A 107 -18.52 -8.08 -0.26
N PRO A 108 -19.35 -7.50 -1.16
CA PRO A 108 -19.00 -7.37 -2.57
C PRO A 108 -17.65 -6.66 -2.71
N PHE A 109 -16.74 -7.21 -3.51
CA PHE A 109 -15.35 -6.73 -3.55
C PHE A 109 -15.22 -5.24 -3.94
N TRP A 110 -16.06 -4.79 -4.88
CA TRP A 110 -16.09 -3.38 -5.32
C TRP A 110 -16.45 -2.44 -4.17
N LEU A 111 -17.43 -2.83 -3.34
CA LEU A 111 -17.91 -2.04 -2.21
C LEU A 111 -16.88 -2.06 -1.08
N ALA A 112 -16.28 -3.22 -0.81
CA ALA A 112 -15.22 -3.34 0.19
C ALA A 112 -14.03 -2.42 -0.14
N THR A 113 -13.59 -2.45 -1.40
CA THR A 113 -12.47 -1.61 -1.88
C THR A 113 -12.84 -0.13 -1.84
N ALA A 114 -14.03 0.23 -2.29
CA ALA A 114 -14.49 1.62 -2.27
C ALA A 114 -14.58 2.17 -0.85
N LEU A 115 -15.16 1.40 0.09
CA LEU A 115 -15.25 1.78 1.49
C LEU A 115 -13.88 1.92 2.14
N PHE A 116 -12.95 1.00 1.86
CA PHE A 116 -11.59 1.07 2.36
C PHE A 116 -10.87 2.34 1.90
N VAL A 117 -10.87 2.61 0.59
CA VAL A 117 -10.21 3.79 0.03
C VAL A 117 -10.85 5.08 0.55
N PHE A 118 -12.18 5.12 0.59
CA PHE A 118 -12.92 6.24 1.19
C PHE A 118 -12.55 6.46 2.65
N ALA A 119 -12.56 5.41 3.48
CA ALA A 119 -12.23 5.50 4.90
C ALA A 119 -10.77 5.93 5.10
N PHE A 120 -9.85 5.45 4.27
CA PHE A 120 -8.45 5.83 4.31
C PHE A 120 -8.28 7.32 4.03
N ILE A 121 -8.81 7.82 2.90
CA ILE A 121 -8.74 9.25 2.55
C ILE A 121 -9.43 10.08 3.63
N PHE A 122 -10.62 9.68 4.06
CA PHE A 122 -11.39 10.40 5.07
C PHE A 122 -10.65 10.49 6.41
N LEU A 123 -10.13 9.39 6.96
CA LEU A 123 -9.43 9.42 8.25
C LEU A 123 -8.13 10.23 8.19
N PHE A 124 -7.33 10.06 7.13
CA PHE A 124 -6.05 10.75 7.03
C PHE A 124 -6.22 12.23 6.72
N GLU A 125 -7.19 12.61 5.89
CA GLU A 125 -7.41 14.00 5.53
C GLU A 125 -8.23 14.77 6.58
N TRP A 126 -9.11 14.08 7.33
CA TRP A 126 -9.81 14.66 8.48
C TRP A 126 -8.86 14.97 9.64
N LEU A 127 -7.83 14.16 9.83
CA LEU A 127 -6.82 14.35 10.88
C LEU A 127 -5.93 15.58 10.62
N ASP A 128 -5.82 16.03 9.37
CA ASP A 128 -4.87 17.05 8.94
C ASP A 128 -5.48 18.46 8.75
N ARG A 129 -6.83 18.62 8.74
CA ARG A 129 -7.49 19.92 8.43
C ARG A 129 -8.64 20.36 9.34
N GLY A 130 -8.55 21.63 9.77
CA GLY A 130 -9.44 22.27 10.76
C GLY A 130 -10.71 22.97 10.25
N SER A 131 -10.97 23.12 8.94
CA SER A 131 -12.11 23.93 8.44
C SER A 131 -13.28 23.12 7.88
N SER A 132 -14.51 23.46 8.29
CA SER A 132 -15.72 22.68 7.98
C SER A 132 -16.17 22.72 6.51
N ARG A 133 -15.81 23.77 5.76
CA ARG A 133 -16.17 23.94 4.34
C ARG A 133 -15.27 23.12 3.41
N GLN A 134 -14.00 22.95 3.78
CA GLN A 134 -13.04 22.14 3.02
C GLN A 134 -13.32 20.64 3.18
N ARG A 135 -13.87 20.22 4.34
CA ARG A 135 -14.28 18.84 4.62
C ARG A 135 -15.33 18.31 3.64
N LEU A 136 -16.26 19.14 3.17
CA LEU A 136 -17.29 18.69 2.23
C LEU A 136 -16.72 18.40 0.83
N GLY A 137 -15.78 19.22 0.36
CA GLY A 137 -15.08 18.99 -0.91
C GLY A 137 -14.21 17.74 -0.86
N ILE A 138 -13.52 17.51 0.27
CA ILE A 138 -12.74 16.29 0.51
C ILE A 138 -13.64 15.06 0.54
N LEU A 139 -14.80 15.13 1.19
CA LEU A 139 -15.74 14.02 1.25
C LEU A 139 -16.21 13.59 -0.16
N ALA A 140 -16.58 14.56 -0.99
CA ALA A 140 -17.00 14.31 -2.36
C ALA A 140 -15.86 13.72 -3.21
N TRP A 141 -14.64 14.25 -3.05
CA TRP A 141 -13.46 13.77 -3.75
C TRP A 141 -13.05 12.36 -3.32
N ALA A 142 -13.03 12.10 -2.01
CA ALA A 142 -12.75 10.80 -1.41
C ALA A 142 -13.77 9.74 -1.85
N MET A 143 -15.05 10.13 -1.92
CA MET A 143 -16.12 9.27 -2.41
C MET A 143 -15.93 8.96 -3.90
N GLY A 144 -15.61 9.97 -4.71
CA GLY A 144 -15.32 9.80 -6.13
C GLY A 144 -14.13 8.88 -6.39
N ILE A 145 -13.00 9.11 -5.70
CA ILE A 145 -11.81 8.24 -5.80
C ILE A 145 -12.15 6.83 -5.30
N GLY A 146 -12.78 6.70 -4.14
CA GLY A 146 -13.13 5.39 -3.57
C GLY A 146 -13.99 4.58 -4.53
N LEU A 147 -15.04 5.18 -5.08
CA LEU A 147 -15.92 4.52 -6.04
C LEU A 147 -15.17 4.15 -7.33
N ALA A 148 -14.41 5.09 -7.90
CA ALA A 148 -13.64 4.86 -9.12
C ALA A 148 -12.61 3.74 -8.92
N THR A 149 -11.84 3.79 -7.83
CA THR A 149 -10.87 2.76 -7.48
C THR A 149 -11.55 1.40 -7.25
N GLY A 150 -12.67 1.36 -6.53
CA GLY A 150 -13.43 0.12 -6.32
C GLY A 150 -13.89 -0.52 -7.62
N VAL A 151 -14.42 0.28 -8.56
CA VAL A 151 -14.86 -0.20 -9.87
C VAL A 151 -13.68 -0.65 -10.74
N ILE A 152 -12.64 0.18 -10.87
CA ILE A 152 -11.49 -0.09 -11.73
C ILE A 152 -10.75 -1.35 -11.26
N ILE A 153 -10.49 -1.48 -9.96
CA ILE A 153 -9.81 -2.65 -9.42
C ILE A 153 -10.70 -3.89 -9.59
N SER A 154 -12.00 -3.80 -9.30
CA SER A 154 -12.90 -4.95 -9.52
C SER A 154 -12.89 -5.42 -10.97
N TYR A 155 -12.93 -4.49 -11.92
CA TYR A 155 -12.85 -4.78 -13.35
C TYR A 155 -11.52 -5.42 -13.72
N ALA A 156 -10.40 -4.91 -13.20
CA ALA A 156 -9.10 -5.52 -13.44
C ALA A 156 -9.05 -6.96 -12.91
N PHE A 157 -9.58 -7.22 -11.72
CA PHE A 157 -9.60 -8.56 -11.15
C PHE A 157 -10.53 -9.53 -11.92
N SER A 158 -11.71 -9.07 -12.34
CA SER A 158 -12.65 -9.93 -13.08
C SER A 158 -12.22 -10.17 -14.52
N GLU A 159 -11.68 -9.16 -15.21
CA GLU A 159 -11.39 -9.24 -16.65
C GLU A 159 -9.91 -9.52 -16.96
N LEU A 160 -8.97 -8.86 -16.27
CA LEU A 160 -7.53 -9.10 -16.50
C LEU A 160 -7.03 -10.33 -15.75
N PHE A 161 -7.48 -10.54 -14.51
CA PHE A 161 -7.05 -11.66 -13.68
C PHE A 161 -8.02 -12.85 -13.71
N LEU A 162 -9.20 -12.71 -14.33
CA LEU A 162 -10.23 -13.75 -14.41
C LEU A 162 -10.61 -14.35 -13.04
N VAL A 163 -10.48 -13.54 -11.97
CA VAL A 163 -10.81 -13.93 -10.60
C VAL A 163 -12.29 -13.69 -10.37
N ARG A 164 -13.03 -14.72 -9.95
CA ARG A 164 -14.41 -14.56 -9.51
C ARG A 164 -14.43 -13.88 -8.16
N LEU A 165 -14.87 -12.63 -8.14
CA LEU A 165 -15.09 -11.85 -6.93
C LEU A 165 -16.54 -12.05 -6.44
N PRO A 166 -16.77 -12.18 -5.12
CA PRO A 166 -18.11 -12.15 -4.55
C PRO A 166 -18.74 -10.75 -4.59
#